data_AF-A0A101KRU6-F1
#
_entry.id   AF-A0A101KRU6-F1
#
_cell.length_a   1.000
_cell.length_b   1.000
_cell.length_c   1.000
_cell.angle_alpha   90.00
_cell.angle_beta   90.00
_cell.angle_gamma   90.00
#
_symmetry.space_group_name_H-M   'P 1'
#
loop_
_entity.id
_entity.type
_entity.pdbx_description
1 polymer ?
#
loop_
_entity_poly.entity_id
_entity_poly.type
_entity_poly.pdbx_seq_one_letter_code
_entity_poly.pdbx_strand_id
1 'polypeptide(L)'
;MAGRHTTPTHSYGYEFAFTGLMTCVDCGCAVVAEIKKGKYVYYHCTGHADKGRGGYANCRRKYVREEVLDEKFAALLDRLHFDEEVLEWVRDALKASHADERREQEQAIRRCQTEHKRLEDRLQAMYLDKLDGRIDNAFYDRMSAQWRVEQSRLLREIERMARLKNHTWKTAFGSWNSRAKRASCSSSSLRMRKSGF
;
A
#
# COMPACT_ATOMS: atom_id res chain seq x y z
N MET A 1 7.75 -9.37 -13.22
CA MET A 1 7.19 -10.36 -12.26
C MET A 1 6.11 -9.68 -11.45
N ALA A 2 4.83 -9.79 -11.84
CA ALA A 2 3.72 -9.21 -11.10
C ALA A 2 3.32 -10.15 -9.94
N GLY A 3 3.14 -9.61 -8.75
CA GLY A 3 2.83 -10.35 -7.53
C GLY A 3 1.48 -11.07 -7.58
N ARG A 4 1.33 -12.14 -6.82
CA ARG A 4 0.18 -13.07 -6.82
C ARG A 4 -1.18 -12.46 -6.43
N HIS A 5 -1.28 -11.14 -6.23
CA HIS A 5 -2.50 -10.45 -5.76
C HIS A 5 -2.94 -9.26 -6.64
N THR A 6 -2.48 -9.15 -7.89
CA THR A 6 -3.04 -8.13 -8.80
C THR A 6 -4.38 -8.60 -9.37
N THR A 7 -5.46 -7.91 -8.99
CA THR A 7 -6.79 -8.09 -9.60
C THR A 7 -6.70 -7.76 -11.09
N PRO A 8 -7.07 -8.67 -12.00
CA PRO A 8 -7.01 -8.40 -13.43
C PRO A 8 -7.95 -7.26 -13.80
N THR A 9 -7.41 -6.13 -14.25
CA THR A 9 -8.19 -5.02 -14.79
C THR A 9 -8.70 -5.41 -16.18
N HIS A 10 -10.02 -5.44 -16.38
CA HIS A 10 -10.64 -5.75 -17.68
C HIS A 10 -10.22 -4.70 -18.73
N SER A 11 -9.91 -5.13 -19.95
CA SER A 11 -9.44 -4.24 -21.03
C SER A 11 -10.47 -3.20 -21.51
N TYR A 12 -11.74 -3.35 -21.11
CA TYR A 12 -12.87 -2.55 -21.59
C TYR A 12 -13.38 -1.48 -20.60
N GLY A 13 -12.64 -1.18 -19.53
CA GLY A 13 -12.94 -0.03 -18.65
C GLY A 13 -14.17 -0.16 -17.75
N TYR A 14 -14.88 -1.29 -17.79
CA TYR A 14 -15.94 -1.60 -16.84
C TYR A 14 -15.36 -2.18 -15.56
N GLU A 15 -15.67 -1.54 -14.44
CA GLU A 15 -15.40 -2.06 -13.10
C GLU A 15 -16.67 -2.70 -12.55
N PHE A 16 -16.55 -3.97 -12.18
CA PHE A 16 -17.64 -4.73 -11.58
C PHE A 16 -17.39 -4.91 -10.08
N ALA A 17 -18.43 -4.80 -9.28
CA ALA A 17 -18.33 -4.74 -7.81
C ALA A 17 -17.58 -5.93 -7.19
N PHE A 18 -17.81 -7.14 -7.70
CA PHE A 18 -17.33 -8.38 -7.07
C PHE A 18 -16.22 -9.10 -7.84
N THR A 19 -15.62 -8.46 -8.87
CA THR A 19 -14.56 -9.10 -9.66
C THR A 19 -13.29 -9.29 -8.85
N GLY A 20 -12.78 -10.53 -8.83
CA GLY A 20 -11.58 -10.89 -8.07
C GLY A 20 -11.79 -11.14 -6.57
N LEU A 21 -13.02 -11.00 -6.08
CA LEU A 21 -13.38 -11.30 -4.68
C LEU A 21 -13.97 -12.70 -4.49
N MET A 22 -14.43 -13.33 -5.58
CA MET A 22 -15.17 -14.59 -5.52
C MET A 22 -14.53 -15.70 -6.37
N THR A 23 -14.51 -16.90 -5.82
CA THR A 23 -14.08 -18.13 -6.52
C THR A 23 -15.19 -19.17 -6.49
N CYS A 24 -15.28 -19.96 -7.55
CA CYS A 24 -16.27 -21.03 -7.66
C CYS A 24 -15.87 -22.20 -6.76
N VAL A 25 -16.77 -22.67 -5.91
CA VAL A 25 -16.52 -23.82 -5.01
C VAL A 25 -16.30 -25.12 -5.80
N ASP A 26 -17.02 -25.29 -6.91
CA ASP A 26 -17.00 -26.54 -7.70
C ASP A 26 -15.67 -26.76 -8.45
N CYS A 27 -15.03 -25.69 -8.94
CA CYS A 27 -13.83 -25.78 -9.78
C CYS A 27 -12.68 -24.86 -9.39
N GLY A 28 -12.81 -24.06 -8.32
CA GLY A 28 -11.77 -23.15 -7.82
C GLY A 28 -11.45 -21.97 -8.75
N CYS A 29 -12.10 -21.85 -9.89
CA CYS A 29 -11.85 -20.77 -10.86
C CYS A 29 -12.45 -19.44 -10.39
N ALA A 30 -11.88 -18.32 -10.84
CA ALA A 30 -12.39 -16.99 -10.55
C ALA A 30 -13.78 -16.79 -11.19
N VAL A 31 -14.66 -16.11 -10.45
CA VAL A 31 -15.97 -15.65 -10.95
C VAL A 31 -15.78 -14.30 -11.63
N VAL A 32 -16.33 -14.16 -12.84
CA VAL A 32 -16.20 -12.96 -13.68
C VAL A 32 -17.59 -12.45 -14.05
N ALA A 33 -17.70 -11.14 -14.20
CA ALA A 33 -18.92 -10.46 -14.59
C ALA A 33 -18.98 -10.16 -16.10
N GLU A 34 -20.20 -10.18 -16.64
CA GLU A 34 -20.51 -9.80 -18.01
C GLU A 34 -21.80 -8.96 -18.04
N ILE A 35 -21.83 -7.94 -18.90
CA ILE A 35 -23.02 -7.12 -19.12
C ILE A 35 -23.85 -7.73 -20.25
N LYS A 36 -25.11 -8.06 -19.94
CA LYS A 36 -26.11 -8.50 -20.91
C LYS A 36 -27.13 -7.40 -21.19
N LYS A 37 -27.47 -7.22 -22.46
CA LYS A 37 -28.44 -6.20 -22.94
C LYS A 37 -28.10 -4.77 -22.48
N GLY A 38 -26.81 -4.45 -22.33
CA GLY A 38 -26.32 -3.12 -21.94
C GLY A 38 -26.72 -2.63 -20.54
N LYS A 39 -27.46 -3.42 -19.76
CA LYS A 39 -28.03 -2.99 -18.46
C LYS A 39 -27.82 -4.00 -17.33
N TYR A 40 -27.84 -5.29 -17.63
CA TYR A 40 -27.87 -6.32 -16.60
C TYR A 40 -26.50 -6.97 -16.43
N VAL A 41 -25.94 -6.89 -15.22
CA VAL A 41 -24.67 -7.52 -14.88
C VAL A 41 -24.93 -8.93 -14.34
N TYR A 42 -24.26 -9.90 -14.94
CA TYR A 42 -24.30 -11.30 -14.52
C TYR A 42 -22.91 -11.81 -14.19
N TYR A 43 -22.81 -12.49 -13.07
CA TYR A 43 -21.60 -13.18 -12.63
C TYR A 43 -21.69 -14.66 -12.99
N HIS A 44 -20.58 -15.19 -13.50
CA HIS A 44 -20.46 -16.60 -13.84
C HIS A 44 -19.03 -17.08 -13.63
N CYS A 45 -18.89 -18.40 -13.47
CA CYS A 45 -17.58 -19.01 -13.41
C CYS A 45 -16.94 -19.00 -14.80
N THR A 46 -15.66 -18.61 -14.88
CA THR A 46 -14.88 -18.66 -16.13
C THR A 46 -14.80 -20.09 -16.69
N GLY A 47 -14.67 -21.08 -15.80
CA GLY A 47 -14.58 -22.49 -16.13
C GLY A 47 -13.29 -22.81 -16.88
N HIS A 48 -12.43 -23.66 -16.33
CA HIS A 48 -11.27 -24.18 -17.06
C HIS A 48 -11.35 -25.70 -17.08
N ALA A 49 -11.25 -26.30 -18.26
CA ALA A 49 -11.46 -27.73 -18.47
C ALA A 49 -10.40 -28.60 -17.78
N ASP A 50 -9.20 -28.03 -17.60
CA ASP A 50 -7.96 -28.60 -17.10
C ASP A 50 -7.78 -28.45 -15.58
N LYS A 51 -8.61 -27.66 -14.88
CA LYS A 51 -8.46 -27.39 -13.43
C LYS A 51 -9.64 -27.87 -12.56
N GLY A 52 -10.66 -28.51 -13.14
CA GLY A 52 -11.90 -28.82 -12.42
C GLY A 52 -12.00 -30.26 -11.91
N ARG A 53 -12.13 -30.44 -10.59
CA ARG A 53 -12.72 -31.64 -9.97
C ARG A 53 -14.23 -31.80 -10.29
N GLY A 54 -14.84 -30.78 -10.89
CA GLY A 54 -16.21 -30.77 -11.41
C GLY A 54 -16.23 -30.15 -12.82
N GLY A 55 -16.88 -30.85 -13.77
CA GLY A 55 -16.76 -30.58 -15.20
C GLY A 55 -17.08 -29.15 -15.67
N TYR A 56 -16.33 -28.71 -16.70
CA TYR A 56 -16.43 -27.41 -17.38
C TYR A 56 -17.86 -27.00 -17.75
N ALA A 57 -18.66 -27.95 -18.24
CA ALA A 57 -20.01 -27.70 -18.74
C ALA A 57 -21.02 -27.30 -17.65
N ASN A 58 -20.85 -27.77 -16.40
CA ASN A 58 -21.79 -27.48 -15.32
C ASN A 58 -21.52 -26.09 -14.69
N CYS A 59 -20.25 -25.73 -14.55
CA CYS A 59 -19.86 -24.47 -13.92
C CYS A 59 -20.22 -23.24 -14.77
N ARG A 60 -20.01 -23.29 -16.09
CA ARG A 60 -20.25 -22.14 -16.98
C ARG A 60 -21.74 -21.89 -17.28
N ARG A 61 -22.63 -22.82 -16.93
CA ARG A 61 -24.08 -22.70 -17.14
C ARG A 61 -24.78 -21.87 -16.07
N LYS A 62 -24.18 -21.75 -14.88
CA LYS A 62 -24.76 -21.03 -13.74
C LYS A 62 -24.42 -19.54 -13.85
N TYR A 63 -25.44 -18.71 -14.04
CA TYR A 63 -25.33 -17.25 -14.01
C TYR A 63 -26.13 -16.71 -12.83
N VAL A 64 -25.53 -15.79 -12.08
CA VAL A 64 -26.17 -15.10 -10.96
C VAL A 64 -26.23 -13.61 -11.27
N ARG A 65 -27.36 -12.97 -10.98
CA ARG A 65 -27.52 -11.51 -11.12
C ARG A 65 -26.74 -10.80 -10.01
N GLU A 66 -26.21 -9.62 -10.33
CA GLU A 66 -25.51 -8.78 -9.35
C GLU A 66 -26.38 -8.45 -8.12
N GLU A 67 -27.65 -8.13 -8.33
CA GLU A 67 -28.63 -7.81 -7.25
C GLU A 67 -28.70 -8.91 -6.18
N VAL A 68 -28.69 -10.18 -6.58
CA VAL A 68 -28.76 -11.32 -5.65
C VAL A 68 -27.48 -11.45 -4.84
N LEU A 69 -26.32 -11.17 -5.46
CA LEU A 69 -25.05 -11.19 -4.74
C LEU A 69 -24.98 -10.03 -3.75
N ASP A 70 -25.41 -8.84 -4.17
CA ASP A 70 -25.40 -7.64 -3.34
C ASP A 70 -26.20 -7.85 -2.04
N GLU A 71 -27.42 -8.40 -2.14
CA GLU A 71 -28.24 -8.75 -0.97
C GLU A 71 -27.54 -9.73 -0.02
N LYS A 72 -26.85 -10.76 -0.56
CA LYS A 72 -26.15 -11.76 0.27
C LYS A 72 -24.90 -11.18 0.91
N PHE A 73 -24.15 -10.34 0.21
CA PHE A 73 -22.99 -9.67 0.76
C PHE A 73 -23.40 -8.65 1.83
N ALA A 74 -24.43 -7.85 1.57
CA ALA A 74 -24.98 -6.91 2.56
C ALA A 74 -25.38 -7.65 3.85
N ALA A 75 -26.15 -8.73 3.74
CA ALA A 75 -26.58 -9.51 4.91
C ALA A 75 -25.41 -10.15 5.70
N LEU A 76 -24.28 -10.45 5.05
CA LEU A 76 -23.08 -10.93 5.73
C LEU A 76 -22.31 -9.78 6.40
N LEU A 77 -22.24 -8.62 5.74
CA LEU A 77 -21.58 -7.42 6.27
C LEU A 77 -22.36 -6.81 7.44
N ASP A 78 -23.68 -6.87 7.43
CA ASP A 78 -24.53 -6.41 8.54
C ASP A 78 -24.26 -7.16 9.85
N ARG A 79 -23.77 -8.41 9.77
CA ARG A 79 -23.36 -9.19 10.95
C ARG A 79 -22.02 -8.75 11.52
N LEU A 80 -21.23 -7.99 10.76
CA LEU A 80 -19.95 -7.43 11.18
C LEU A 80 -20.11 -6.01 11.75
N HIS A 81 -21.24 -5.74 12.40
CA HIS A 81 -21.48 -4.46 13.06
C HIS A 81 -20.49 -4.29 14.22
N PHE A 82 -19.50 -3.42 14.02
CA PHE A 82 -18.66 -2.93 15.10
C PHE A 82 -19.47 -1.89 15.86
N ASP A 83 -19.53 -2.01 17.18
CA ASP A 83 -20.07 -0.94 18.02
C ASP A 83 -19.25 0.34 17.77
N GLU A 84 -19.89 1.50 17.69
CA GLU A 84 -19.21 2.77 17.36
C GLU A 84 -18.13 3.07 18.42
N GLU A 85 -18.37 2.68 19.67
CA GLU A 85 -17.40 2.77 20.77
C GLU A 85 -16.15 1.92 20.50
N VAL A 86 -16.31 0.70 19.98
CA VAL A 86 -15.19 -0.18 19.62
C VAL A 86 -14.44 0.38 18.41
N LEU A 87 -15.16 0.91 17.44
CA LEU A 87 -14.56 1.52 16.25
C LEU A 87 -13.72 2.76 16.62
N GLU A 88 -14.22 3.59 17.53
CA GLU A 88 -13.52 4.77 18.04
C GLU A 88 -12.29 4.39 18.86
N TRP A 89 -12.40 3.39 19.73
CA TRP A 89 -11.27 2.85 20.47
C TRP A 89 -10.18 2.27 19.54
N VAL A 90 -10.55 1.47 18.54
CA VAL A 90 -9.61 0.93 17.54
C VAL A 90 -8.95 2.07 16.77
N ARG A 91 -9.71 3.09 16.38
CA ARG A 91 -9.20 4.26 15.66
C ARG A 91 -8.16 4.99 16.48
N ASP A 92 -8.41 5.19 17.77
CA ASP A 92 -7.49 5.91 18.64
C ASP A 92 -6.27 5.08 19.03
N ALA A 93 -6.44 3.77 19.24
CA ALA A 93 -5.32 2.84 19.40
C ALA A 93 -4.38 2.84 18.17
N LEU A 94 -4.94 2.84 16.95
CA LEU A 94 -4.16 2.93 15.73
C LEU A 94 -3.42 4.28 15.60
N LYS A 95 -4.08 5.39 15.93
CA LYS A 95 -3.43 6.71 15.93
C LYS A 95 -2.29 6.79 16.94
N ALA A 96 -2.51 6.25 18.15
CA ALA A 96 -1.50 6.24 19.21
C ALA A 96 -0.29 5.39 18.81
N SER A 97 -0.51 4.18 18.29
CA SER A 97 0.55 3.31 17.78
C SER A 97 1.38 4.00 16.69
N HIS A 98 0.73 4.68 15.73
CA HIS A 98 1.44 5.43 14.71
C HIS A 98 2.20 6.64 15.26
N ALA A 99 1.70 7.28 16.31
CA ALA A 99 2.42 8.38 16.97
C ALA A 99 3.66 7.88 17.69
N ASP A 100 3.58 6.72 18.34
CA ASP A 100 4.71 6.10 19.06
C ASP A 100 5.78 5.59 18.10
N GLU A 101 5.39 4.87 17.03
CA GLU A 101 6.31 4.45 15.95
C GLU A 101 7.07 5.65 15.36
N ARG A 102 6.36 6.77 15.13
CA ARG A 102 6.98 8.00 14.64
C ARG A 102 7.99 8.58 15.63
N ARG A 103 7.67 8.61 16.92
CA ARG A 103 8.55 9.12 17.96
C ARG A 103 9.82 8.28 18.07
N GLU A 104 9.70 6.96 18.09
CA GLU A 104 10.85 6.06 18.15
C GLU A 104 11.76 6.24 16.93
N GLN A 105 11.17 6.35 15.74
CA GLN A 105 11.92 6.58 14.50
C GLN A 105 12.62 7.93 14.49
N GLU A 106 11.95 9.01 14.92
CA GLU A 106 12.55 10.34 15.04
C GLU A 106 13.71 10.34 16.05
N GLN A 107 13.57 9.63 17.17
CA GLN A 107 14.65 9.46 18.15
C GLN A 107 15.84 8.68 17.58
N ALA A 108 15.59 7.61 16.82
CA ALA A 108 16.66 6.86 16.14
C ALA A 108 17.46 7.74 15.16
N ILE A 109 16.77 8.54 14.34
CA ILE A 109 17.41 9.49 13.43
C ILE A 109 18.22 10.54 14.19
N ARG A 110 17.65 11.13 15.26
CA ARG A 110 18.35 12.12 16.09
C ARG A 110 19.62 11.57 16.72
N ARG A 111 19.61 10.30 17.18
CA ARG A 111 20.80 9.63 17.72
C ARG A 111 21.90 9.54 16.65
N CYS A 112 21.57 9.05 15.46
CA CYS A 112 22.55 8.97 14.35
C CYS A 112 23.10 10.35 13.95
N GLN A 113 22.25 11.38 13.91
CA GLN A 113 22.67 12.75 13.60
C GLN A 113 23.60 13.33 14.67
N THR A 114 23.33 13.05 15.95
CA THR A 114 24.16 13.52 17.06
C THR A 114 25.56 12.91 17.00
N GLU A 115 25.64 11.59 16.75
CA GLU A 115 26.93 10.91 16.60
C GLU A 115 27.69 11.39 15.35
N HIS A 116 26.99 11.63 14.24
CA HIS A 116 27.61 12.20 13.04
C HIS A 116 28.22 13.57 13.32
N LYS A 117 27.48 14.45 14.02
CA LYS A 117 27.97 15.78 14.41
C LYS A 117 29.18 15.68 15.32
N ARG A 118 29.17 14.77 16.30
CA ARG A 118 30.31 14.54 17.18
C ARG A 118 31.58 14.13 16.41
N LEU A 119 31.44 13.30 15.38
CA LEU A 119 32.56 12.92 14.51
C LEU A 119 33.03 14.09 13.65
N GLU A 120 32.10 14.92 13.16
CA GLU A 120 32.39 16.15 12.41
C GLU A 120 33.23 17.12 13.26
N ASP A 121 32.77 17.40 14.49
CA ASP A 121 33.45 18.32 15.41
C ASP A 121 34.86 17.81 15.75
N ARG A 122 35.04 16.50 15.91
CA ARG A 122 36.36 15.87 16.11
C ARG A 122 37.27 16.00 14.89
N LEU A 123 36.72 15.83 13.68
CA LEU A 123 37.47 16.00 12.44
C LEU A 123 37.95 17.45 12.29
N GLN A 124 37.10 18.42 12.63
CA GLN A 124 37.42 19.84 12.61
C GLN A 124 38.54 20.19 13.62
N ALA A 125 38.43 19.71 14.86
CA ALA A 125 39.48 19.91 15.86
C ALA A 125 40.82 19.30 15.42
N MET A 126 40.80 18.07 14.90
CA MET A 126 41.99 17.39 14.39
C MET A 126 42.61 18.12 13.17
N TYR A 127 41.79 18.74 12.33
CA TYR A 127 42.28 19.56 11.23
C TYR A 127 43.06 20.79 11.73
N LEU A 128 42.57 21.45 12.78
CA LEU A 128 43.29 22.56 13.41
C LEU A 128 44.62 22.10 14.04
N ASP A 129 44.62 21.01 14.80
CA ASP A 129 45.84 20.44 15.39
C ASP A 129 46.89 20.04 14.32
N LYS A 130 46.45 19.65 13.12
CA LYS A 130 47.33 19.39 11.97
C LYS A 130 48.00 20.66 11.45
N LEU A 131 47.23 21.75 11.34
CA LEU A 131 47.76 23.04 10.91
C LEU A 131 48.79 23.59 11.90
N ASP A 132 48.57 23.35 13.20
CA ASP A 132 49.51 23.69 14.28
C ASP A 132 50.73 22.76 14.35
N GLY A 133 50.80 21.74 13.49
CA GLY A 133 51.92 20.79 13.43
C GLY A 133 52.00 19.81 14.61
N ARG A 134 50.93 19.67 15.40
CA ARG A 134 50.89 18.82 16.59
C ARG A 134 50.73 17.34 16.27
N ILE A 135 50.27 17.03 15.06
CA ILE A 135 50.06 15.67 14.56
C ILE A 135 50.74 15.47 13.21
N ASP A 136 51.21 14.25 12.96
CA ASP A 136 51.80 13.89 11.67
C ASP A 136 50.73 13.61 10.60
N ASN A 137 51.13 13.67 9.32
CA ASN A 137 50.22 13.45 8.19
C ASN A 137 49.65 12.02 8.13
N ALA A 138 50.45 10.99 8.41
CA ALA A 138 50.01 9.60 8.38
C ALA A 138 48.98 9.31 9.49
N PHE A 139 49.13 9.92 10.66
CA PHE A 139 48.17 9.86 11.74
C PHE A 139 46.85 10.53 11.35
N TYR A 140 46.91 11.74 10.79
CA TYR A 140 45.74 12.46 10.29
C TYR A 140 44.98 11.67 9.22
N ASP A 141 45.69 11.13 8.22
CA ASP A 141 45.09 10.39 7.10
C ASP A 141 44.38 9.13 7.59
N ARG A 142 45.00 8.38 8.51
CA ARG A 142 44.40 7.18 9.10
C ARG A 142 43.13 7.51 9.89
N MET A 143 43.20 8.49 10.80
CA MET A 143 42.08 8.84 11.68
C MET A 143 40.92 9.48 10.90
N SER A 144 41.23 10.36 9.95
CA SER A 144 40.22 11.00 9.11
C SER A 144 39.52 10.00 8.20
N ALA A 145 40.26 9.02 7.63
CA ALA A 145 39.67 7.94 6.85
C ALA A 145 38.70 7.10 7.71
N GLN A 146 39.10 6.72 8.92
CA GLN A 146 38.25 5.94 9.82
C GLN A 146 36.95 6.68 10.18
N TRP A 147 37.04 7.95 10.58
CA TRP A 147 35.84 8.71 10.96
C TRP A 147 34.94 9.04 9.77
N ARG A 148 35.50 9.26 8.57
CA ARG A 148 34.70 9.43 7.34
C ARG A 148 33.95 8.16 6.95
N VAL A 149 34.53 6.98 7.18
CA VAL A 149 33.82 5.70 7.00
C VAL A 149 32.65 5.59 7.96
N GLU A 150 32.84 5.92 9.24
CA GLU A 150 31.78 5.91 10.26
C GLU A 150 30.68 6.94 9.96
N GLN A 151 31.02 8.16 9.56
CA GLN A 151 30.05 9.16 9.09
C GLN A 151 29.25 8.64 7.89
N SER A 152 29.91 8.02 6.92
CA SER A 152 29.26 7.40 5.76
C SER A 152 28.35 6.24 6.14
N ARG A 153 28.64 5.52 7.23
CA ARG A 153 27.77 4.47 7.77
C ARG A 153 26.51 5.08 8.38
N LEU A 154 26.67 6.09 9.23
CA LEU A 154 25.57 6.80 9.89
C LEU A 154 24.62 7.47 8.87
N LEU A 155 25.17 8.10 7.82
CA LEU A 155 24.35 8.70 6.75
C LEU A 155 23.54 7.65 5.99
N ARG A 156 24.15 6.50 5.66
CA ARG A 156 23.44 5.38 5.00
C ARG A 156 22.32 4.83 5.88
N GLU A 157 22.53 4.77 7.19
CA GLU A 157 21.53 4.31 8.15
C GLU A 157 20.34 5.29 8.23
N ILE A 158 20.60 6.59 8.27
CA ILE A 158 19.56 7.64 8.19
C ILE A 158 18.79 7.53 6.86
N GLU A 159 19.50 7.39 5.74
CA GLU A 159 18.87 7.28 4.43
C GLU A 159 18.01 6.03 4.30
N ARG A 160 18.46 4.88 4.84
CA ARG A 160 17.68 3.64 4.93
C ARG A 160 16.39 3.86 5.70
N MET A 161 16.46 4.49 6.88
CA MET A 161 15.28 4.81 7.69
C MET A 161 14.32 5.78 6.94
N ALA A 162 14.85 6.74 6.20
CA ALA A 162 14.04 7.67 5.40
C ALA A 162 13.37 7.02 4.18
N ARG A 163 14.07 6.12 3.48
CA ARG A 163 13.49 5.37 2.33
C ARG A 163 12.35 4.47 2.75
N LEU A 164 12.47 3.77 3.89
CA LEU A 164 11.41 2.92 4.42
C LEU A 164 10.11 3.72 4.64
N LYS A 165 10.21 4.95 5.16
CA LYS A 165 9.06 5.86 5.31
C LYS A 165 8.40 6.24 3.98
N ASN A 166 9.20 6.54 2.96
CA ASN A 166 8.68 6.94 1.65
C ASN A 166 8.01 5.78 0.90
N HIS A 167 8.49 4.54 1.11
CA HIS A 167 7.86 3.35 0.55
C HIS A 167 6.52 3.05 1.25
N THR A 168 6.48 3.05 2.59
CA THR A 168 5.25 2.75 3.36
C THR A 168 4.15 3.78 3.12
N TRP A 169 4.47 5.08 3.08
CA TRP A 169 3.50 6.13 2.75
C TRP A 169 2.98 6.02 1.31
N LYS A 170 3.84 5.70 0.32
CA LYS A 170 3.39 5.52 -1.07
C LYS A 170 2.54 4.27 -1.27
N THR A 171 2.81 3.17 -0.56
CA THR A 171 1.96 1.96 -0.63
C THR A 171 0.63 2.14 0.10
N ALA A 172 0.63 2.80 1.27
CA ALA A 172 -0.59 3.08 2.01
C ALA A 172 -1.50 4.11 1.31
N PHE A 173 -0.93 5.21 0.78
CA PHE A 173 -1.70 6.29 0.16
C PHE A 173 -1.99 6.08 -1.34
N GLY A 174 -1.13 5.33 -2.05
CA GLY A 174 -1.35 4.94 -3.46
C GLY A 174 -2.51 3.95 -3.62
N SER A 175 -2.80 3.15 -2.60
CA SER A 175 -3.98 2.29 -2.53
C SER A 175 -5.28 3.09 -2.33
N TRP A 176 -5.22 4.23 -1.63
CA TRP A 176 -6.38 5.06 -1.28
C TRP A 176 -6.78 6.06 -2.39
N ASN A 177 -5.82 6.72 -3.05
CA ASN A 177 -6.09 7.77 -4.06
C ASN A 177 -6.74 7.24 -5.36
N SER A 178 -6.63 5.93 -5.62
CA SER A 178 -7.26 5.26 -6.77
C SER A 178 -8.74 4.90 -6.52
N ARG A 179 -9.19 4.95 -5.26
CA ARG A 179 -10.55 4.61 -4.82
C ARG A 179 -11.37 5.88 -4.50
N ALA A 180 -10.74 6.92 -3.94
CA ALA A 180 -11.41 8.19 -3.62
C ALA A 180 -11.74 9.06 -4.87
N LYS A 181 -10.86 9.10 -5.89
CA LYS A 181 -11.13 9.87 -7.13
C LYS A 181 -12.25 9.28 -8.01
N ARG A 182 -12.65 8.03 -7.78
CA ARG A 182 -13.78 7.40 -8.47
C ARG A 182 -15.14 7.67 -7.82
N ALA A 183 -15.15 7.95 -6.50
CA ALA A 183 -16.38 8.30 -5.79
C ALA A 183 -16.85 9.75 -6.05
N SER A 184 -15.93 10.67 -6.41
CA SER A 184 -16.28 12.08 -6.67
C SER A 184 -16.62 12.42 -8.12
N CYS A 185 -16.43 11.49 -9.06
CA CYS A 185 -16.69 11.74 -10.49
C CYS A 185 -18.05 11.19 -10.97
N SER A 186 -18.75 10.37 -10.16
CA SER A 186 -20.08 9.86 -10.48
C SER A 186 -21.23 10.82 -10.13
N SER A 187 -20.98 11.85 -9.31
CA SER A 187 -21.99 12.82 -8.89
C SER A 187 -22.08 14.07 -9.78
N SER A 188 -21.04 14.37 -10.58
CA SER A 188 -21.00 15.60 -11.41
C SER A 188 -21.53 15.43 -12.84
N SER A 189 -21.67 14.20 -13.35
CA SER A 189 -22.19 13.96 -14.72
C SER A 189 -23.72 13.90 -14.80
N LEU A 190 -24.43 13.86 -13.65
CA LEU A 190 -25.90 13.79 -13.64
C LEU A 190 -26.62 15.15 -13.73
N ARG A 191 -25.89 16.27 -13.80
CA ARG A 191 -26.48 17.62 -13.83
C ARG A 191 -26.19 18.39 -15.12
N MET A 192 -26.06 17.75 -16.27
CA MET A 192 -26.11 18.44 -17.57
C MET A 192 -26.58 17.49 -18.68
N ARG A 193 -27.87 17.10 -18.68
CA ARG A 193 -28.60 16.59 -19.86
C ARG A 193 -30.11 16.54 -19.61
N LYS A 194 -30.65 17.64 -19.07
CA LYS A 194 -32.08 17.97 -19.10
C LYS A 194 -32.24 19.40 -19.61
N SER A 195 -31.97 19.59 -20.90
CA SER A 195 -32.41 20.76 -21.67
C SER A 195 -32.05 20.57 -23.14
N GLY A 196 -33.07 20.48 -24.00
CA GLY A 196 -32.93 20.64 -25.45
C GLY A 196 -33.22 19.38 -26.25
N PHE A 197 -34.47 19.30 -26.71
CA PHE A 197 -34.98 18.72 -27.96
C PHE A 197 -34.52 17.33 -28.41
#